data_AF-A0A3S1MYS8-F1
#
_entry.id   AF-A0A3S1MYS8-F1
#
_cell.length_a   1.000
_cell.length_b   1.000
_cell.length_c   1.000
_cell.angle_alpha   90.00
_cell.angle_beta   90.00
_cell.angle_gamma   90.00
#
_symmetry.space_group_name_H-M   'P 1'
#
loop_
_entity.id
_entity.type
_entity.pdbx_description
1 polymer ?
#
loop_
_entity_poly.entity_id
_entity_poly.type
_entity_poly.pdbx_seq_one_letter_code
_entity_poly.pdbx_strand_id
1 'polypeptide(L)'
;MTDATEHAVLQLAVLVGSLRAQSFSRKIAKALAARAPDSVRCRFVQIGELPLYNEDLDGDRPPAAWSAFRSAIRECDAVLFVTPEYNRSIPGCLKNALDVGSRPPGKNVFKGLPAGVVSVSPSKIGAFGSNQALRQTFVFLDMPVMQQPEAYIGNVADLLDDKGAVTNADTAAFLENFMAGLETWIRRVHPGGSSFDAFMKQREKIADDYVNGDATSLKAIVTHAGPATFFSPRGDHVEGVEAVAGRYERDAASFHKGGSTDLEVLQASASGDLAFWTGLQHAKTGMGRNGEATEMTLRVTEVFRLEDGAFKLVHRHADPVH
;
A
#
# COMPACT_ATOMS: atom_id res chain seq x y z
N MET A 1 -9.09 -24.20 19.15
CA MET A 1 -8.36 -24.73 17.99
C MET A 1 -8.05 -23.54 17.11
N THR A 2 -6.76 -23.36 16.84
CA THR A 2 -6.07 -22.23 16.18
C THR A 2 -6.92 -21.29 15.33
N ASP A 3 -7.18 -20.11 15.88
CA ASP A 3 -7.56 -18.89 15.15
C ASP A 3 -6.29 -18.36 14.47
N ALA A 4 -6.02 -18.85 13.27
CA ALA A 4 -4.98 -18.29 12.41
C ALA A 4 -5.65 -17.17 11.61
N THR A 5 -5.66 -15.98 12.20
CA THR A 5 -6.14 -14.74 11.57
C THR A 5 -5.31 -14.50 10.30
N GLU A 6 -5.89 -14.72 9.13
CA GLU A 6 -5.21 -14.60 7.84
C GLU A 6 -5.07 -13.10 7.50
N HIS A 7 -4.02 -12.47 8.02
CA HIS A 7 -3.72 -11.07 7.72
C HIS A 7 -3.49 -10.86 6.22
N ALA A 8 -3.93 -9.72 5.66
CA ALA A 8 -3.60 -9.38 4.27
C ALA A 8 -2.10 -9.47 4.01
N VAL A 9 -1.81 -9.99 2.82
CA VAL A 9 -0.45 -10.15 2.30
C VAL A 9 0.13 -8.80 1.91
N LEU A 10 1.10 -8.32 2.68
CA LEU A 10 1.84 -7.08 2.46
C LEU A 10 2.67 -7.17 1.18
N GLN A 11 2.55 -6.18 0.29
CA GLN A 11 3.39 -6.06 -0.90
C GLN A 11 4.67 -5.28 -0.55
N LEU A 12 5.81 -5.99 -0.51
CA LEU A 12 7.10 -5.41 -0.18
C LEU A 12 7.94 -5.20 -1.45
N ALA A 13 8.15 -3.93 -1.84
CA ALA A 13 9.06 -3.60 -2.93
C ALA A 13 10.51 -3.88 -2.51
N VAL A 14 11.26 -4.65 -3.29
CA VAL A 14 12.67 -4.94 -3.03
C VAL A 14 13.54 -4.19 -4.05
N LEU A 15 14.29 -3.21 -3.57
CA LEU A 15 15.23 -2.41 -4.35
C LEU A 15 16.67 -2.85 -4.09
N VAL A 16 17.34 -3.34 -5.13
CA VAL A 16 18.71 -3.85 -5.04
C VAL A 16 19.69 -2.82 -5.62
N GLY A 17 20.55 -2.25 -4.77
CA GLY A 17 21.50 -1.18 -5.12
C GLY A 17 22.70 -1.63 -5.97
N SER A 18 22.59 -2.72 -6.73
CA SER A 18 23.73 -3.27 -7.48
C SER A 18 23.26 -3.94 -8.77
N LEU A 19 23.80 -3.44 -9.89
CA LEU A 19 23.39 -3.86 -11.24
C LEU A 19 24.23 -5.02 -11.80
N ARG A 20 25.39 -5.33 -11.20
CA ARG A 20 26.26 -6.39 -11.71
C ARG A 20 25.57 -7.75 -11.64
N ALA A 21 25.78 -8.59 -12.66
CA ALA A 21 25.15 -9.92 -12.78
C ALA A 21 25.37 -10.80 -11.53
N GLN A 22 26.58 -10.76 -10.95
CA GLN A 22 26.96 -11.58 -9.79
C GLN A 22 26.77 -10.86 -8.43
N SER A 23 25.84 -9.90 -8.34
CA SER A 23 25.65 -9.06 -7.16
C SER A 23 25.39 -9.85 -5.88
N PHE A 24 26.22 -9.62 -4.85
CA PHE A 24 25.99 -10.13 -3.50
C PHE A 24 24.71 -9.55 -2.88
N SER A 25 24.43 -8.27 -3.08
CA SER A 25 23.19 -7.63 -2.63
C SER A 25 21.96 -8.32 -3.22
N ARG A 26 22.00 -8.71 -4.51
CA ARG A 26 20.92 -9.46 -5.14
C ARG A 26 20.76 -10.87 -4.56
N LYS A 27 21.87 -11.56 -4.28
CA LYS A 27 21.86 -12.89 -3.63
C LYS A 27 21.24 -12.82 -2.23
N ILE A 28 21.65 -11.85 -1.41
CA ILE A 28 21.07 -11.60 -0.08
C ILE A 28 19.60 -11.18 -0.17
N ALA A 29 19.22 -10.32 -1.11
CA ALA A 29 17.82 -9.94 -1.32
C ALA A 29 16.92 -11.14 -1.65
N LYS A 30 17.40 -12.07 -2.47
CA LYS A 30 16.69 -13.34 -2.75
C LYS A 30 16.61 -14.22 -1.50
N ALA A 31 17.66 -14.27 -0.69
CA ALA A 31 17.68 -15.03 0.55
C ALA A 31 16.70 -14.49 1.61
N LEU A 32 16.55 -13.16 1.68
CA LEU A 32 15.53 -12.47 2.49
C LEU A 32 14.12 -12.80 1.97
N ALA A 33 13.88 -12.65 0.67
CA ALA A 33 12.57 -12.93 0.07
C ALA A 33 12.12 -14.39 0.25
N ALA A 34 13.05 -15.35 0.18
CA ALA A 34 12.76 -16.76 0.43
C ALA A 34 12.47 -17.09 1.92
N ARG A 35 12.73 -16.14 2.84
CA ARG A 35 12.47 -16.23 4.28
C ARG A 35 11.45 -15.18 4.74
N ALA A 36 10.75 -14.56 3.79
CA ALA A 36 9.65 -13.68 4.13
C ALA A 36 8.53 -14.51 4.78
N PRO A 37 7.87 -14.00 5.83
CA PRO A 37 6.64 -14.59 6.33
C PRO A 37 5.60 -14.73 5.20
N ASP A 38 4.69 -15.71 5.30
CA ASP A 38 3.64 -15.95 4.29
C ASP A 38 2.75 -14.71 4.04
N SER A 39 2.65 -13.85 5.05
CA SER A 39 1.95 -12.58 5.04
C SER A 39 2.71 -11.45 4.33
N VAL A 40 3.88 -11.70 3.74
CA VAL A 40 4.70 -10.74 3.01
C VAL A 40 5.06 -11.28 1.63
N ARG A 41 4.59 -10.61 0.59
CA ARG A 41 4.97 -10.90 -0.80
C ARG A 41 6.01 -9.91 -1.29
N CYS A 42 7.22 -10.41 -1.54
CA CYS A 42 8.31 -9.60 -2.09
C CYS A 42 8.19 -9.40 -3.60
N ARG A 43 8.26 -8.14 -4.05
CA ARG A 43 8.29 -7.74 -5.46
C ARG A 43 9.62 -7.06 -5.78
N PHE A 44 10.46 -7.68 -6.61
CA PHE A 44 11.71 -7.07 -7.06
C PHE A 44 11.42 -5.99 -8.10
N VAL A 45 11.67 -4.73 -7.76
CA VAL A 45 11.48 -3.58 -8.66
C VAL A 45 12.84 -3.23 -9.29
N GLN A 46 12.89 -3.21 -10.62
CA GLN A 46 14.14 -2.98 -11.35
C GLN A 46 14.50 -1.49 -11.40
N ILE A 47 15.78 -1.20 -11.17
CA ILE A 47 16.32 0.17 -11.19
C ILE A 47 17.46 0.36 -12.21
N GLY A 48 17.85 -0.71 -12.91
CA GLY A 48 19.02 -0.70 -13.81
C GLY A 48 18.82 0.09 -15.09
N GLU A 49 17.58 0.15 -15.57
CA GLU A 49 17.21 0.81 -16.83
C GLU A 49 16.63 2.21 -16.61
N LEU A 50 16.76 2.79 -15.41
CA LEU A 50 16.30 4.14 -15.14
C LEU A 50 17.29 5.14 -15.75
N PRO A 51 16.87 5.98 -16.72
CA PRO A 51 17.66 7.13 -17.13
C PRO A 51 18.02 7.98 -15.90
N LEU A 52 19.19 8.60 -15.92
CA LEU A 52 19.56 9.56 -14.87
C LEU A 52 18.52 10.66 -14.79
N TYR A 53 18.11 11.00 -13.58
CA TYR A 53 17.12 12.03 -13.35
C TYR A 53 17.60 13.35 -13.93
N ASN A 54 16.79 13.90 -14.83
CA ASN A 54 16.88 15.26 -15.35
C ASN A 54 15.46 15.83 -15.30
N GLU A 55 15.27 16.93 -14.56
CA GLU A 55 13.97 17.55 -14.37
C GLU A 55 13.31 18.01 -15.68
N ASP A 56 14.10 18.33 -16.71
CA ASP A 56 13.59 18.66 -18.06
C ASP A 56 12.77 17.51 -18.69
N LEU A 57 13.04 16.27 -18.26
CA LEU A 57 12.33 15.08 -18.71
C LEU A 57 11.11 14.76 -17.84
N ASP A 58 10.87 15.47 -16.74
CA ASP A 58 9.80 15.17 -15.77
C ASP A 58 8.54 16.05 -15.97
N GLY A 59 8.19 16.34 -17.22
CA GLY A 59 6.98 17.05 -17.63
C GLY A 59 5.82 16.12 -17.97
N ASP A 60 4.97 16.51 -18.94
CA ASP A 60 3.77 15.74 -19.32
C ASP A 60 4.07 14.33 -19.88
N ARG A 61 5.28 14.11 -20.38
CA ARG A 61 5.70 12.86 -21.01
C ARG A 61 7.05 12.39 -20.45
N PRO A 62 7.08 11.89 -19.21
CA PRO A 62 8.30 11.38 -18.62
C PRO A 62 8.75 10.07 -19.27
N PRO A 63 10.04 9.70 -19.16
CA PRO A 63 10.54 8.41 -19.61
C PRO A 63 9.67 7.26 -19.10
N ALA A 64 9.30 6.32 -19.99
CA ALA A 64 8.42 5.22 -19.63
C ALA A 64 8.95 4.39 -18.44
N ALA A 65 10.28 4.25 -18.33
CA ALA A 65 10.94 3.58 -17.21
C ALA A 65 10.67 4.28 -15.86
N TRP A 66 10.61 5.62 -15.83
CA TRP A 66 10.29 6.37 -14.61
C TRP A 66 8.84 6.16 -14.20
N SER A 67 7.91 6.24 -15.16
CA SER A 67 6.48 6.00 -14.92
C SER A 67 6.22 4.58 -14.40
N ALA A 68 6.84 3.58 -15.03
CA ALA A 68 6.73 2.18 -14.61
C ALA A 68 7.29 1.94 -13.21
N PHE A 69 8.46 2.53 -12.90
CA PHE A 69 9.07 2.45 -11.58
C PHE A 69 8.18 3.10 -10.51
N ARG A 70 7.70 4.33 -10.75
CA ARG A 70 6.80 5.05 -9.86
C ARG A 70 5.50 4.26 -9.61
N SER A 71 4.90 3.66 -10.64
CA SER A 71 3.71 2.81 -10.49
C SER A 71 4.02 1.59 -9.62
N ALA A 72 5.11 0.88 -9.92
CA ALA A 72 5.49 -0.32 -9.19
C ALA A 72 5.71 -0.05 -7.68
N ILE A 73 6.25 1.11 -7.30
CA ILE A 73 6.38 1.49 -5.89
C ILE A 73 5.02 1.84 -5.27
N ARG A 74 4.14 2.58 -5.97
CA ARG A 74 2.80 2.93 -5.44
C ARG A 74 1.90 1.72 -5.17
N GLU A 75 2.15 0.62 -5.88
CA GLU A 75 1.44 -0.65 -5.69
C GLU A 75 1.98 -1.47 -4.50
N CYS A 76 2.95 -0.95 -3.74
CA CYS A 76 3.56 -1.63 -2.60
C CYS A 76 3.24 -0.92 -1.29
N ASP A 77 3.17 -1.69 -0.21
CA ASP A 77 2.88 -1.19 1.15
C ASP A 77 4.15 -0.75 1.87
N ALA A 78 5.32 -1.26 1.45
CA ALA A 78 6.61 -0.97 2.07
C ALA A 78 7.77 -1.18 1.08
N VAL A 79 8.98 -0.72 1.46
CA VAL A 79 10.19 -0.85 0.64
C VAL A 79 11.36 -1.44 1.44
N LEU A 80 11.92 -2.55 0.96
CA LEU A 80 13.17 -3.12 1.43
C LEU A 80 14.32 -2.74 0.49
N PHE A 81 15.31 -2.04 1.05
CA PHE A 81 16.53 -1.67 0.36
C PHE A 81 17.64 -2.65 0.68
N VAL A 82 18.24 -3.26 -0.36
CA VAL A 82 19.42 -4.13 -0.21
C VAL A 82 20.59 -3.56 -1.01
N THR A 83 21.57 -2.99 -0.30
CA THR A 83 22.58 -2.12 -0.93
C THR A 83 24.01 -2.55 -0.62
N PRO A 84 24.95 -2.49 -1.59
CA PRO A 84 26.37 -2.44 -1.27
C PRO A 84 26.77 -1.03 -0.82
N GLU A 85 28.05 -0.84 -0.46
CA GLU A 85 28.63 0.48 -0.23
C GLU A 85 29.66 0.79 -1.31
N TYR A 86 29.49 1.93 -1.98
CA TYR A 86 30.50 2.49 -2.89
C TYR A 86 31.01 3.80 -2.27
N ASN A 87 32.32 3.85 -1.99
CA ASN A 87 33.01 5.05 -1.51
C ASN A 87 32.33 5.72 -0.30
N ARG A 88 32.00 4.93 0.73
CA ARG A 88 31.34 5.38 1.98
C ARG A 88 29.88 5.83 1.84
N SER A 89 29.24 5.56 0.70
CA SER A 89 27.85 5.94 0.48
C SER A 89 27.10 4.93 -0.40
N ILE A 90 25.87 5.30 -0.75
CA ILE A 90 24.97 4.52 -1.58
C ILE A 90 25.40 4.54 -3.06
N PRO A 91 25.17 3.45 -3.81
CA PRO A 91 25.45 3.42 -5.23
C PRO A 91 24.62 4.43 -6.03
N GLY A 92 25.20 5.01 -7.07
CA GLY A 92 24.54 6.03 -7.91
C GLY A 92 23.21 5.57 -8.51
N CYS A 93 23.10 4.31 -8.94
CA CYS A 93 21.84 3.75 -9.45
C CYS A 93 20.72 3.76 -8.40
N LEU A 94 21.04 3.50 -7.12
CA LEU A 94 20.08 3.52 -6.03
C LEU A 94 19.65 4.94 -5.70
N LYS A 95 20.62 5.88 -5.65
CA LYS A 95 20.31 7.30 -5.46
C LYS A 95 19.43 7.84 -6.60
N ASN A 96 19.74 7.48 -7.84
CA ASN A 96 18.92 7.86 -9.00
C ASN A 96 17.48 7.35 -8.89
N ALA A 97 17.29 6.11 -8.43
CA ALA A 97 15.95 5.57 -8.21
C ALA A 97 15.16 6.35 -7.14
N LEU A 98 15.83 6.74 -6.05
CA LEU A 98 15.23 7.59 -5.01
C LEU A 98 14.85 8.96 -5.59
N ASP A 99 15.72 9.57 -6.39
CA ASP A 99 15.47 10.87 -7.03
C ASP A 99 14.27 10.79 -7.99
N VAL A 100 14.27 9.83 -8.91
CA VAL A 100 13.15 9.58 -9.84
C VAL A 100 11.83 9.35 -9.10
N GLY A 101 11.81 8.54 -8.03
CA GLY A 101 10.59 8.25 -7.29
C GLY A 101 10.08 9.43 -6.44
N SER A 102 10.96 10.33 -6.02
CA SER A 102 10.61 11.51 -5.21
C SER A 102 9.93 12.63 -6.02
N ARG A 103 9.95 12.54 -7.34
CA ARG A 103 9.52 13.59 -8.29
C ARG A 103 8.32 13.14 -9.14
N PRO A 104 7.55 14.08 -9.72
CA PRO A 104 7.64 15.54 -9.56
C PRO A 104 7.24 16.01 -8.14
N PRO A 105 7.46 17.30 -7.78
CA PRO A 105 7.05 17.83 -6.48
C PRO A 105 5.60 17.50 -6.12
N GLY A 106 5.37 17.10 -4.87
CA GLY A 106 4.04 16.66 -4.39
C GLY A 106 3.61 15.25 -4.84
N LYS A 107 4.43 14.53 -5.61
CA LYS A 107 4.14 13.17 -6.10
C LYS A 107 5.16 12.11 -5.65
N ASN A 108 5.92 12.38 -4.58
CA ASN A 108 6.86 11.44 -3.97
C ASN A 108 6.18 10.09 -3.67
N VAL A 109 6.59 9.04 -4.37
CA VAL A 109 5.99 7.70 -4.26
C VAL A 109 6.38 6.95 -2.98
N PHE A 110 7.39 7.44 -2.27
CA PHE A 110 7.88 6.81 -1.04
C PHE A 110 7.22 7.36 0.23
N LYS A 111 6.53 8.49 0.14
CA LYS A 111 5.96 9.20 1.29
C LYS A 111 5.04 8.27 2.09
N GLY A 112 5.34 8.10 3.39
CA GLY A 112 4.57 7.27 4.32
C GLY A 112 4.79 5.75 4.17
N LEU A 113 5.56 5.28 3.17
CA LEU A 113 5.87 3.86 3.02
C LEU A 113 6.95 3.45 4.03
N PRO A 114 6.71 2.41 4.87
CA PRO A 114 7.73 1.92 5.77
C PRO A 114 8.91 1.34 5.01
N ALA A 115 10.09 1.44 5.62
CA ALA A 115 11.33 1.00 5.00
C ALA A 115 12.12 0.00 5.87
N GLY A 116 12.79 -0.94 5.21
CA GLY A 116 13.87 -1.75 5.80
C GLY A 116 15.16 -1.56 5.00
N VAL A 117 16.32 -1.65 5.67
CA VAL A 117 17.64 -1.55 5.00
C VAL A 117 18.54 -2.68 5.43
N VAL A 118 19.06 -3.41 4.44
CA VAL A 118 20.11 -4.41 4.60
C VAL A 118 21.30 -3.99 3.74
N SER A 119 22.45 -3.76 4.37
CA SER A 119 23.68 -3.44 3.65
C SER A 119 24.59 -4.66 3.57
N VAL A 120 25.31 -4.80 2.45
CA VAL A 120 26.06 -6.01 2.12
C VAL A 120 27.46 -5.65 1.64
N SER A 121 28.50 -6.25 2.22
CA SER A 121 29.88 -6.03 1.82
C SER A 121 30.72 -7.31 1.91
N PRO A 122 31.70 -7.50 0.99
CA PRO A 122 32.77 -8.47 1.19
C PRO A 122 33.64 -8.17 2.42
N SER A 123 33.66 -6.93 2.91
CA SER A 123 34.44 -6.53 4.08
C SER A 123 33.62 -6.59 5.37
N LYS A 124 34.30 -6.77 6.50
CA LYS A 124 33.71 -6.96 7.84
C LYS A 124 32.72 -5.88 8.29
N ILE A 125 32.90 -4.63 7.88
CA ILE A 125 32.03 -3.50 8.29
C ILE A 125 30.60 -3.62 7.72
N GLY A 126 30.37 -4.48 6.72
CA GLY A 126 29.01 -4.77 6.25
C GLY A 126 28.30 -3.58 5.61
N ALA A 127 29.06 -2.67 4.98
CA ALA A 127 28.54 -1.49 4.28
C ALA A 127 27.72 -0.52 5.18
N PHE A 128 28.16 -0.37 6.44
CA PHE A 128 27.59 0.55 7.43
C PHE A 128 27.35 1.97 6.90
N GLY A 129 28.30 2.55 6.16
CA GLY A 129 28.18 3.92 5.65
C GLY A 129 27.04 4.06 4.66
N SER A 130 26.87 3.10 3.76
CA SER A 130 25.72 3.09 2.84
C SER A 130 24.38 2.88 3.56
N ASN A 131 24.34 2.08 4.64
CA ASN A 131 23.11 1.89 5.41
C ASN A 131 22.64 3.20 6.05
N GLN A 132 23.56 3.91 6.72
CA GLN A 132 23.25 5.17 7.39
C GLN A 132 22.99 6.31 6.40
N ALA A 133 23.68 6.35 5.26
CA ALA A 133 23.39 7.32 4.20
C ALA A 133 21.98 7.18 3.62
N LEU A 134 21.45 5.95 3.48
CA LEU A 134 20.04 5.73 3.10
C LEU A 134 19.09 6.28 4.16
N ARG A 135 19.34 5.96 5.44
CA ARG A 135 18.51 6.43 6.57
C ARG A 135 18.40 7.95 6.61
N GLN A 136 19.48 8.67 6.31
CA GLN A 136 19.42 10.13 6.17
C GLN A 136 18.48 10.57 5.03
N THR A 137 18.48 9.88 3.89
CA THR A 137 17.61 10.21 2.75
C THR A 137 16.13 10.01 3.09
N PHE A 138 15.81 8.99 3.89
CA PHE A 138 14.43 8.68 4.31
C PHE A 138 13.77 9.79 5.12
N VAL A 139 14.56 10.61 5.83
CA VAL A 139 14.05 11.78 6.56
C VAL A 139 13.34 12.75 5.61
N PHE A 140 13.94 13.04 4.45
CA PHE A 140 13.32 13.92 3.46
C PHE A 140 12.18 13.25 2.70
N LEU A 141 12.34 11.95 2.37
CA LEU A 141 11.32 11.19 1.67
C LEU A 141 10.11 10.82 2.54
N ASP A 142 10.16 11.14 3.84
CA ASP A 142 9.10 10.90 4.82
C ASP A 142 8.76 9.40 4.92
N MET A 143 9.79 8.55 5.03
CA MET A 143 9.65 7.10 5.14
C MET A 143 9.88 6.63 6.59
N PRO A 144 8.90 5.98 7.24
CA PRO A 144 9.12 5.37 8.56
C PRO A 144 10.01 4.12 8.45
N VAL A 145 11.32 4.29 8.69
CA VAL A 145 12.31 3.20 8.61
C VAL A 145 12.39 2.37 9.89
N MET A 146 12.47 1.05 9.76
CA MET A 146 12.72 0.13 10.87
C MET A 146 14.09 0.42 11.50
N GLN A 147 14.09 0.68 12.81
CA GLN A 147 15.31 1.07 13.53
C GLN A 147 16.12 -0.15 14.01
N GLN A 148 15.45 -1.21 14.45
CA GLN A 148 16.08 -2.44 14.94
C GLN A 148 15.34 -3.68 14.41
N PRO A 149 16.05 -4.79 14.17
CA PRO A 149 17.51 -4.89 14.18
C PRO A 149 18.16 -4.14 13.01
N GLU A 150 19.32 -3.56 13.23
CA GLU A 150 20.17 -3.08 12.12
C GLU A 150 20.79 -4.29 11.39
N ALA A 151 20.93 -4.20 10.06
CA ALA A 151 21.42 -5.31 9.23
C ALA A 151 22.64 -4.90 8.39
N TYR A 152 23.82 -5.30 8.88
CA TYR A 152 25.12 -5.08 8.26
C TYR A 152 25.77 -6.42 7.92
N ILE A 153 25.58 -6.91 6.70
CA ILE A 153 26.10 -8.21 6.26
C ILE A 153 27.53 -8.04 5.76
N GLY A 154 28.51 -8.27 6.64
CA GLY A 154 29.94 -8.32 6.30
C GLY A 154 30.39 -9.69 5.83
N ASN A 155 31.58 -9.76 5.23
CA ASN A 155 32.22 -11.02 4.78
C ASN A 155 31.31 -11.89 3.90
N VAL A 156 30.45 -11.27 3.09
CA VAL A 156 29.35 -11.98 2.40
C VAL A 156 29.80 -13.14 1.50
N ALA A 157 31.03 -13.11 0.99
CA ALA A 157 31.56 -14.18 0.16
C ALA A 157 31.65 -15.52 0.92
N ASP A 158 31.92 -15.47 2.23
CA ASP A 158 32.06 -16.65 3.08
C ASP A 158 30.70 -17.20 3.54
N LEU A 159 29.62 -16.44 3.32
CA LEU A 159 28.26 -16.78 3.77
C LEU A 159 27.42 -17.46 2.70
N LEU A 160 27.91 -17.50 1.46
CA LEU A 160 27.17 -17.94 0.28
C LEU A 160 27.84 -19.16 -0.36
N ASP A 161 27.03 -20.09 -0.90
CA ASP A 161 27.53 -21.13 -1.79
C ASP A 161 27.76 -20.61 -3.22
N ASP A 162 28.26 -21.50 -4.10
CA ASP A 162 28.50 -21.22 -5.52
C ASP A 162 27.23 -20.81 -6.28
N LYS A 163 26.06 -21.22 -5.80
CA LYS A 163 24.75 -20.88 -6.37
C LYS A 163 24.20 -19.57 -5.79
N GLY A 164 24.86 -18.99 -4.80
CA GLY A 164 24.48 -17.77 -4.11
C GLY A 164 23.41 -17.95 -3.02
N ALA A 165 23.22 -19.16 -2.52
CA ALA A 165 22.38 -19.44 -1.37
C ALA A 165 23.15 -19.22 -0.06
N VAL A 166 22.47 -18.72 0.97
CA VAL A 166 23.06 -18.52 2.31
C VAL A 166 23.24 -19.88 2.99
N THR A 167 24.47 -20.23 3.33
CA THR A 167 24.84 -21.52 3.96
C THR A 167 25.07 -21.42 5.46
N ASN A 168 25.47 -20.25 5.95
CA ASN A 168 25.67 -20.02 7.38
C ASN A 168 24.33 -19.96 8.11
N ALA A 169 24.13 -20.85 9.09
CA ALA A 169 22.87 -21.00 9.82
C ALA A 169 22.49 -19.76 10.63
N ASP A 170 23.46 -19.12 11.30
CA ASP A 170 23.22 -17.90 12.08
C ASP A 170 22.78 -16.73 11.19
N THR A 171 23.40 -16.62 10.00
CA THR A 171 22.99 -15.63 9.00
C THR A 171 21.59 -15.93 8.50
N ALA A 172 21.26 -17.19 8.21
CA ALA A 172 19.91 -17.57 7.78
C ALA A 172 18.85 -17.19 8.84
N ALA A 173 19.11 -17.50 10.11
CA ALA A 173 18.23 -17.15 11.22
C ALA A 173 18.12 -15.63 11.42
N PHE A 174 19.23 -14.89 11.26
CA PHE A 174 19.22 -13.43 11.30
C PHE A 174 18.34 -12.83 10.20
N LEU A 175 18.45 -13.32 8.96
CA LEU A 175 17.63 -12.82 7.84
C LEU A 175 16.14 -13.10 8.05
N GLU A 176 15.79 -14.28 8.58
CA GLU A 176 14.41 -14.63 8.94
C GLU A 176 13.85 -13.70 10.04
N ASN A 177 14.61 -13.52 11.13
CA ASN A 177 14.24 -12.59 12.20
C ASN A 177 14.12 -11.15 11.71
N PHE A 178 15.00 -10.71 10.79
CA PHE A 178 14.92 -9.39 10.18
C PHE A 178 13.62 -9.23 9.38
N MET A 179 13.22 -10.23 8.59
CA MET A 179 11.99 -10.18 7.80
C MET A 179 10.73 -10.19 8.68
N ALA A 180 10.71 -11.00 9.74
CA ALA A 180 9.63 -10.99 10.72
C ALA A 180 9.55 -9.66 11.49
N GLY A 181 10.71 -9.09 11.86
CA GLY A 181 10.80 -7.76 12.46
C GLY A 181 10.30 -6.66 11.53
N LEU A 182 10.64 -6.74 10.24
CA LEU A 182 10.19 -5.81 9.22
C LEU A 182 8.67 -5.90 9.00
N GLU A 183 8.10 -7.10 8.92
CA GLU A 183 6.64 -7.28 8.86
C GLU A 183 5.96 -6.60 10.06
N THR A 184 6.44 -6.90 11.27
CA THR A 184 5.91 -6.32 12.51
C THR A 184 5.99 -4.80 12.49
N TRP A 185 7.11 -4.25 12.01
CA TRP A 185 7.30 -2.81 11.86
C TRP A 185 6.32 -2.20 10.86
N ILE A 186 6.17 -2.81 9.68
CA ILE A 186 5.23 -2.35 8.63
C ILE A 186 3.83 -2.27 9.23
N ARG A 187 3.35 -3.34 9.87
CA ARG A 187 2.01 -3.37 10.49
C ARG A 187 1.85 -2.32 11.59
N ARG A 188 2.91 -2.03 12.33
CA ARG A 188 2.88 -1.04 13.42
C ARG A 188 2.74 0.40 12.91
N VAL A 189 3.46 0.77 11.86
CA VAL A 189 3.55 2.16 11.40
C VAL A 189 2.75 2.44 10.14
N HIS A 190 2.22 1.39 9.51
CA HIS A 190 1.36 1.43 8.35
C HIS A 190 0.26 0.37 8.52
N PRO A 191 -0.67 0.58 9.45
CA PRO A 191 -1.63 -0.45 9.87
C PRO A 191 -2.66 -0.87 8.80
N GLY A 192 -2.59 -0.38 7.55
CA GLY A 192 -3.43 -0.84 6.45
C GLY A 192 -2.67 -0.94 5.13
N GLY A 193 -2.53 -2.15 4.58
CA GLY A 193 -2.12 -2.34 3.20
C GLY A 193 -3.12 -1.64 2.26
N SER A 194 -2.62 -0.90 1.28
CA SER A 194 -3.30 0.22 0.59
C SER A 194 -3.81 1.33 1.53
N SER A 195 -3.28 2.55 1.36
CA SER A 195 -3.70 3.68 2.20
C SER A 195 -5.21 3.94 2.11
N PHE A 196 -5.83 4.43 3.18
CA PHE A 196 -7.25 4.78 3.17
C PHE A 196 -7.59 5.78 2.04
N ASP A 197 -6.65 6.65 1.66
CA ASP A 197 -6.78 7.53 0.48
C ASP A 197 -6.92 6.75 -0.84
N ALA A 198 -6.18 5.64 -1.00
CA ALA A 198 -6.31 4.77 -2.16
C ALA A 198 -7.66 4.04 -2.15
N PHE A 199 -8.09 3.57 -0.98
CA PHE A 199 -9.43 3.01 -0.80
C PHE A 199 -10.53 4.02 -1.13
N MET A 200 -10.41 5.29 -0.72
CA MET A 200 -11.43 6.31 -1.01
C MET A 200 -11.61 6.56 -2.52
N LYS A 201 -10.54 6.46 -3.32
CA LYS A 201 -10.66 6.50 -4.80
C LYS A 201 -11.42 5.29 -5.35
N GLN A 202 -11.19 4.10 -4.79
CA GLN A 202 -11.97 2.92 -5.14
C GLN A 202 -13.43 3.08 -4.69
N ARG A 203 -13.65 3.70 -3.52
CA ARG A 203 -14.97 3.93 -2.93
C ARG A 203 -15.84 4.84 -3.79
N GLU A 204 -15.28 5.86 -4.45
CA GLU A 204 -15.99 6.68 -5.46
C GLU A 204 -16.54 5.81 -6.59
N LYS A 205 -15.70 4.92 -7.15
CA LYS A 205 -16.15 3.99 -8.19
C LYS A 205 -17.25 3.04 -7.68
N ILE A 206 -17.12 2.54 -6.46
CA ILE A 206 -18.14 1.69 -5.83
C ILE A 206 -19.46 2.45 -5.69
N ALA A 207 -19.43 3.74 -5.36
CA ALA A 207 -20.63 4.56 -5.31
C ALA A 207 -21.26 4.72 -6.70
N ASP A 208 -20.43 4.92 -7.74
CA ASP A 208 -20.90 5.07 -9.12
C ASP A 208 -21.56 3.79 -9.65
N ASP A 209 -20.95 2.62 -9.43
CA ASP A 209 -21.54 1.32 -9.77
C ASP A 209 -22.91 1.18 -9.07
N TYR A 210 -22.98 1.54 -7.77
CA TYR A 210 -24.20 1.43 -6.97
C TYR A 210 -25.35 2.30 -7.48
N VAL A 211 -25.11 3.59 -7.79
CA VAL A 211 -26.16 4.49 -8.31
C VAL A 211 -26.60 4.12 -9.74
N ASN A 212 -25.82 3.29 -10.43
CA ASN A 212 -26.15 2.71 -11.74
C ASN A 212 -26.78 1.32 -11.64
N GLY A 213 -27.15 0.88 -10.43
CA GLY A 213 -27.90 -0.34 -10.17
C GLY A 213 -27.07 -1.60 -9.98
N ASP A 214 -25.75 -1.48 -9.80
CA ASP A 214 -24.85 -2.60 -9.48
C ASP A 214 -24.35 -2.53 -8.03
N ALA A 215 -24.92 -3.36 -7.16
CA ALA A 215 -24.50 -3.46 -5.75
C ALA A 215 -23.27 -4.37 -5.52
N THR A 216 -22.74 -5.03 -6.56
CA THR A 216 -21.72 -6.09 -6.40
C THR A 216 -20.49 -5.59 -5.64
N SER A 217 -19.96 -4.42 -6.05
CA SER A 217 -18.76 -3.84 -5.48
C SER A 217 -19.00 -3.24 -4.09
N LEU A 218 -20.21 -2.69 -3.83
CA LEU A 218 -20.59 -2.19 -2.49
C LEU A 218 -20.78 -3.34 -1.49
N LYS A 219 -21.41 -4.44 -1.92
CA LYS A 219 -21.59 -5.64 -1.09
C LYS A 219 -20.24 -6.26 -0.71
N ALA A 220 -19.29 -6.29 -1.64
CA ALA A 220 -17.96 -6.85 -1.40
C ALA A 220 -17.17 -6.11 -0.31
N ILE A 221 -17.51 -4.84 -0.05
CA ILE A 221 -16.90 -4.05 1.01
C ILE A 221 -17.73 -4.01 2.29
N VAL A 222 -18.89 -4.65 2.40
CA VAL A 222 -19.57 -4.77 3.70
C VAL A 222 -18.73 -5.65 4.64
N THR A 223 -18.63 -5.25 5.91
CA THR A 223 -17.94 -6.03 6.94
C THR A 223 -18.43 -7.47 7.02
N HIS A 224 -17.52 -8.40 7.31
CA HIS A 224 -17.84 -9.81 7.51
C HIS A 224 -18.19 -10.13 8.98
N ALA A 225 -17.97 -9.18 9.90
CA ALA A 225 -18.20 -9.34 11.32
C ALA A 225 -19.05 -8.21 11.91
N GLY A 226 -19.90 -8.53 12.89
CA GLY A 226 -20.68 -7.51 13.57
C GLY A 226 -19.82 -6.44 14.28
N PRO A 227 -20.37 -5.22 14.48
CA PRO A 227 -21.66 -4.75 14.00
C PRO A 227 -21.61 -4.28 12.53
N ALA A 228 -22.74 -4.32 11.83
CA ALA A 228 -22.94 -3.65 10.54
C ALA A 228 -24.23 -2.84 10.61
N THR A 229 -24.20 -1.56 10.23
CA THR A 229 -25.36 -0.66 10.36
C THR A 229 -25.50 0.24 9.14
N PHE A 230 -26.74 0.48 8.72
CA PHE A 230 -27.07 1.41 7.64
C PHE A 230 -28.29 2.26 8.00
N PHE A 231 -28.11 3.57 8.08
CA PHE A 231 -29.15 4.57 8.28
C PHE A 231 -29.40 5.23 6.93
N SER A 232 -30.58 4.99 6.36
CA SER A 232 -30.87 5.36 4.99
C SER A 232 -31.45 6.78 4.87
N PRO A 233 -31.40 7.37 3.66
CA PRO A 233 -32.00 8.69 3.40
C PRO A 233 -33.52 8.75 3.63
N ARG A 234 -34.19 7.60 3.83
CA ARG A 234 -35.63 7.52 4.13
C ARG A 234 -35.92 7.59 5.64
N GLY A 235 -34.89 7.74 6.48
CA GLY A 235 -35.02 7.84 7.94
C GLY A 235 -35.17 6.50 8.68
N ASP A 236 -35.06 5.37 7.97
CA ASP A 236 -35.03 4.03 8.54
C ASP A 236 -33.58 3.54 8.77
N HIS A 237 -33.43 2.48 9.58
CA HIS A 237 -32.14 1.85 9.83
C HIS A 237 -32.19 0.32 9.66
N VAL A 238 -31.05 -0.26 9.35
CA VAL A 238 -30.85 -1.71 9.19
C VAL A 238 -29.59 -2.10 9.94
N GLU A 239 -29.63 -3.22 10.67
CA GLU A 239 -28.49 -3.76 11.41
C GLU A 239 -28.22 -5.23 11.04
N GLY A 240 -26.95 -5.62 11.08
CA GLY A 240 -26.49 -6.98 10.77
C GLY A 240 -25.93 -7.11 9.37
N VAL A 241 -24.84 -7.88 9.22
CA VAL A 241 -24.05 -8.01 7.98
C VAL A 241 -24.92 -8.37 6.78
N GLU A 242 -25.67 -9.47 6.88
CA GLU A 242 -26.53 -9.96 5.78
C GLU A 242 -27.68 -8.99 5.47
N ALA A 243 -28.27 -8.38 6.49
CA ALA A 243 -29.39 -7.47 6.33
C ALA A 243 -28.98 -6.17 5.64
N VAL A 244 -27.82 -5.61 6.02
CA VAL A 244 -27.23 -4.42 5.38
C VAL A 244 -26.83 -4.71 3.94
N ALA A 245 -26.11 -5.81 3.68
CA ALA A 245 -25.75 -6.22 2.32
C ALA A 245 -26.99 -6.42 1.43
N GLY A 246 -28.01 -7.12 1.93
CA GLY A 246 -29.25 -7.34 1.21
C GLY A 246 -30.08 -6.05 1.01
N ARG A 247 -29.95 -5.07 1.91
CA ARG A 247 -30.55 -3.74 1.73
C ARG A 247 -29.92 -3.00 0.55
N TYR A 248 -28.59 -2.99 0.45
CA TYR A 248 -27.91 -2.38 -0.70
C TYR A 248 -28.32 -3.03 -2.03
N GLU A 249 -28.41 -4.36 -2.09
CA GLU A 249 -28.88 -5.05 -3.31
C GLU A 249 -30.29 -4.61 -3.73
N ARG A 250 -31.22 -4.53 -2.77
CA ARG A 250 -32.61 -4.10 -3.06
C ARG A 250 -32.69 -2.64 -3.51
N ASP A 251 -31.94 -1.76 -2.87
CA ASP A 251 -31.91 -0.35 -3.23
C ASP A 251 -31.29 -0.16 -4.63
N ALA A 252 -30.16 -0.82 -4.92
CA ALA A 252 -29.53 -0.78 -6.25
C ALA A 252 -30.45 -1.29 -7.35
N ALA A 253 -31.20 -2.38 -7.12
CA ALA A 253 -32.16 -2.91 -8.09
C ALA A 253 -33.28 -1.92 -8.48
N SER A 254 -33.47 -0.85 -7.70
CA SER A 254 -34.43 0.22 -7.99
C SER A 254 -33.85 1.36 -8.84
N PHE A 255 -32.54 1.35 -9.10
CA PHE A 255 -31.84 2.37 -9.88
C PHE A 255 -31.63 1.93 -11.33
N HIS A 256 -31.84 2.86 -12.26
CA HIS A 256 -31.55 2.68 -13.69
C HIS A 256 -30.14 3.16 -14.03
N LYS A 257 -29.58 2.62 -15.12
CA LYS A 257 -28.28 3.05 -15.67
C LYS A 257 -28.33 4.49 -16.18
N GLY A 258 -27.16 5.14 -16.21
CA GLY A 258 -27.01 6.54 -16.63
C GLY A 258 -27.08 7.52 -15.46
N GLY A 259 -26.98 7.02 -14.23
CA GLY A 259 -26.75 7.83 -13.04
C GLY A 259 -25.29 8.27 -12.94
N SER A 260 -25.04 9.20 -12.04
CA SER A 260 -23.70 9.67 -11.70
C SER A 260 -23.63 10.00 -10.24
N THR A 261 -22.45 9.89 -9.64
CA THR A 261 -22.23 10.34 -8.27
C THR A 261 -20.89 11.02 -8.11
N ASP A 262 -20.84 11.97 -7.17
CA ASP A 262 -19.62 12.61 -6.69
C ASP A 262 -19.59 12.56 -5.16
N LEU A 263 -18.41 12.31 -4.59
CA LEU A 263 -18.19 12.29 -3.14
C LEU A 263 -17.35 13.51 -2.75
N GLU A 264 -18.00 14.56 -2.27
CA GLU A 264 -17.32 15.72 -1.68
C GLU A 264 -16.85 15.35 -0.27
N VAL A 265 -15.61 14.88 -0.16
CA VAL A 265 -15.01 14.50 1.12
C VAL A 265 -14.60 15.75 1.91
N LEU A 266 -15.31 16.05 2.99
CA LEU A 266 -15.00 17.16 3.90
C LEU A 266 -13.93 16.77 4.92
N GLN A 267 -14.00 15.53 5.42
CA GLN A 267 -12.99 14.97 6.30
C GLN A 267 -12.88 13.46 6.08
N ALA A 268 -11.64 12.96 6.02
CA ALA A 268 -11.33 11.55 5.96
C ALA A 268 -10.08 11.28 6.81
N SER A 269 -10.07 10.16 7.54
CA SER A 269 -8.90 9.76 8.30
C SER A 269 -8.95 8.27 8.63
N ALA A 270 -7.77 7.70 8.92
CA ALA A 270 -7.61 6.34 9.39
C ALA A 270 -6.65 6.30 10.57
N SER A 271 -6.93 5.44 11.54
CA SER A 271 -6.11 5.22 12.73
C SER A 271 -6.24 3.75 13.15
N GLY A 272 -5.12 3.02 13.11
CA GLY A 272 -5.15 1.58 13.36
C GLY A 272 -6.00 0.85 12.33
N ASP A 273 -6.95 0.06 12.81
CA ASP A 273 -7.91 -0.70 12.02
C ASP A 273 -9.18 0.09 11.70
N LEU A 274 -9.37 1.32 12.20
CA LEU A 274 -10.56 2.11 11.94
C LEU A 274 -10.28 3.23 10.95
N ALA A 275 -11.22 3.47 10.04
CA ALA A 275 -11.21 4.64 9.18
C ALA A 275 -12.61 5.23 9.05
N PHE A 276 -12.69 6.51 8.69
CA PHE A 276 -13.96 7.16 8.44
C PHE A 276 -13.81 8.23 7.37
N TRP A 277 -14.92 8.53 6.70
CA TRP A 277 -15.08 9.80 6.03
C TRP A 277 -16.45 10.40 6.33
N THR A 278 -16.51 11.73 6.28
CA THR A 278 -17.75 12.52 6.33
C THR A 278 -17.71 13.57 5.23
N GLY A 279 -18.86 13.81 4.62
CA GLY A 279 -18.96 14.74 3.50
C GLY A 279 -20.33 14.75 2.85
N LEU A 280 -20.36 15.18 1.59
CA LEU A 280 -21.56 15.18 0.78
C LEU A 280 -21.44 14.15 -0.35
N GLN A 281 -22.53 13.45 -0.63
CA GLN A 281 -22.69 12.67 -1.85
C GLN A 281 -23.70 13.36 -2.75
N HIS A 282 -23.25 13.81 -3.91
CA HIS A 282 -24.11 14.35 -4.96
C HIS A 282 -24.44 13.22 -5.92
N ALA A 283 -25.65 12.69 -5.83
CA ALA A 283 -26.08 11.57 -6.65
C ALA A 283 -27.18 11.98 -7.61
N LYS A 284 -27.05 11.54 -8.86
CA LYS A 284 -28.10 11.54 -9.87
C LYS A 284 -28.45 10.09 -10.15
N THR A 285 -29.68 9.71 -9.81
CA THR A 285 -30.16 8.34 -9.96
C THR A 285 -31.37 8.32 -10.87
N GLY A 286 -31.42 7.37 -11.82
CA GLY A 286 -32.66 7.11 -12.55
C GLY A 286 -33.58 6.29 -11.65
N MET A 287 -34.76 6.82 -11.30
CA MET A 287 -35.74 6.13 -10.44
C MET A 287 -37.12 6.08 -11.10
N GLY A 288 -37.99 5.18 -10.62
CA GLY A 288 -39.37 5.03 -11.10
C GLY A 288 -39.52 4.25 -12.41
N ARG A 289 -40.77 4.14 -12.90
CA ARG A 289 -41.11 3.31 -14.09
C ARG A 289 -40.49 3.80 -15.40
N ASN A 290 -40.15 5.08 -15.50
CA ASN A 290 -39.62 5.70 -16.71
C ASN A 290 -38.12 6.05 -16.59
N GLY A 291 -37.47 5.73 -15.46
CA GLY A 291 -36.07 6.08 -15.23
C GLY A 291 -35.81 7.58 -15.15
N GLU A 292 -36.76 8.35 -14.61
CA GLU A 292 -36.60 9.79 -14.45
C GLU A 292 -35.43 10.10 -13.53
N ALA A 293 -34.55 10.99 -13.98
CA ALA A 293 -33.37 11.37 -13.24
C ALA A 293 -33.76 12.22 -12.02
N THR A 294 -33.49 11.70 -10.83
CA THR A 294 -33.63 12.40 -9.56
C THR A 294 -32.25 12.76 -9.05
N GLU A 295 -32.03 14.05 -8.82
CA GLU A 295 -30.82 14.57 -8.19
C GLU A 295 -31.06 14.69 -6.68
N MET A 296 -30.08 14.22 -5.89
CA MET A 296 -30.11 14.31 -4.44
C MET A 296 -28.71 14.61 -3.91
N THR A 297 -28.65 15.45 -2.88
CA THR A 297 -27.43 15.66 -2.09
C THR A 297 -27.66 15.06 -0.73
N LEU A 298 -26.78 14.14 -0.33
CA LEU A 298 -26.82 13.46 0.95
C LEU A 298 -25.63 13.88 1.80
N ARG A 299 -25.84 14.22 3.07
CA ARG A 299 -24.78 14.20 4.07
C ARG A 299 -24.49 12.75 4.41
N VAL A 300 -23.24 12.35 4.26
CA VAL A 300 -22.83 10.96 4.44
C VAL A 300 -21.73 10.88 5.50
N THR A 301 -21.88 9.92 6.41
CA THR A 301 -20.81 9.43 7.27
C THR A 301 -20.66 7.93 7.03
N GLU A 302 -19.45 7.49 6.67
CA GLU A 302 -19.12 6.08 6.60
C GLU A 302 -17.96 5.76 7.53
N VAL A 303 -18.10 4.66 8.28
CA VAL A 303 -17.04 4.11 9.14
C VAL A 303 -16.66 2.76 8.59
N PHE A 304 -15.36 2.54 8.52
CA PHE A 304 -14.73 1.33 8.03
C PHE A 304 -13.88 0.70 9.11
N ARG A 305 -13.80 -0.63 9.08
CA ARG A 305 -12.84 -1.41 9.82
C ARG A 305 -11.98 -2.17 8.82
N LEU A 306 -10.68 -2.21 9.06
CA LEU A 306 -9.75 -2.99 8.27
C LEU A 306 -9.92 -4.46 8.66
N GLU A 307 -10.41 -5.26 7.71
CA GLU A 307 -10.60 -6.70 7.88
C GLU A 307 -9.87 -7.39 6.75
N ASP A 308 -9.00 -8.34 7.11
CA ASP A 308 -8.19 -9.10 6.15
C ASP A 308 -7.45 -8.16 5.17
N GLY A 309 -6.97 -7.04 5.73
CA GLY A 309 -6.30 -5.89 5.10
C GLY A 309 -7.02 -5.21 3.93
N ALA A 310 -8.36 -5.25 3.93
CA ALA A 310 -9.19 -4.35 3.15
C ALA A 310 -10.12 -3.56 4.07
N PHE A 311 -10.38 -2.30 3.75
CA PHE A 311 -11.37 -1.52 4.49
C PHE A 311 -12.77 -2.04 4.18
N LYS A 312 -13.49 -2.41 5.24
CA LYS A 312 -14.86 -2.89 5.18
C LYS A 312 -15.81 -1.91 5.86
N LEU A 313 -16.92 -1.61 5.22
CA LEU A 313 -17.99 -0.73 5.68
C LEU A 313 -18.72 -1.36 6.85
N VAL A 314 -18.57 -0.73 8.02
CA VAL A 314 -19.19 -1.12 9.30
C VAL A 314 -20.42 -0.26 9.59
N HIS A 315 -20.38 1.00 9.21
CA HIS A 315 -21.49 1.93 9.38
C HIS A 315 -21.61 2.83 8.17
N ARG A 316 -22.85 3.06 7.73
CA ARG A 316 -23.19 4.14 6.82
C ARG A 316 -24.40 4.89 7.35
N HIS A 317 -24.30 6.20 7.41
CA HIS A 317 -25.44 7.08 7.63
C HIS A 317 -25.50 8.08 6.48
N ALA A 318 -26.64 8.14 5.80
CA ALA A 318 -26.89 9.07 4.72
C ALA A 318 -28.23 9.79 4.93
N ASP A 319 -28.21 11.11 5.04
CA ASP A 319 -29.40 11.94 5.20
C ASP A 319 -29.48 13.01 4.10
N PRO A 320 -30.68 13.34 3.59
CA PRO A 320 -30.85 14.47 2.69
C PRO A 320 -30.34 15.79 3.29
N VAL A 321 -29.75 16.62 2.44
CA VAL A 321 -29.53 18.04 2.73
C VAL A 321 -30.82 18.78 2.35
N HIS A 322 -31.43 19.46 3.31
CA HIS A 322 -32.57 20.34 3.11
C HIS A 322 -32.11 21.79 2.89
#